data_AF-A0A5J6N377-F1
#
_entry.id   AF-A0A5J6N377-F1
#
_cell.length_a   1.000
_cell.length_b   1.000
_cell.length_c   1.000
_cell.angle_alpha   90.00
_cell.angle_beta   90.00
_cell.angle_gamma   90.00
#
_symmetry.space_group_name_H-M   'P 1'
#
loop_
_entity.id
_entity.type
_entity.pdbx_description
1 polymer ?
#
loop_
_entity_poly.entity_id
_entity_poly.type
_entity_poly.pdbx_seq_one_letter_code
_entity_poly.pdbx_strand_id
1 'polypeptide(L)'
;MAQKSGGKRKSRKAAPRLPPIVLIQWEDSAQAAAEWQWLDQVRGPSIADCYTVGFLIARDRRELKVAINLGLRGAEAEQAAGIVAIPAACVRRVVRLRLSSSPPSFSRPASSGRAAG
;
A
#
# COMPACT_ATOMS: atom_id res chain seq x y z
N MET A 1 54.74 0.60 26.82
CA MET A 1 53.37 0.15 27.19
C MET A 1 52.38 0.76 26.22
N ALA A 2 51.45 -0.04 25.72
CA ALA A 2 50.75 0.13 24.44
C ALA A 2 49.62 1.19 24.44
N GLN A 3 49.55 1.97 23.35
CA GLN A 3 48.37 2.74 22.95
C GLN A 3 47.27 1.77 22.49
N LYS A 4 46.12 1.74 23.18
CA LYS A 4 44.93 1.04 22.71
C LYS A 4 44.14 1.95 21.77
N SER A 5 44.33 1.72 20.48
CA SER A 5 43.49 2.20 19.37
C SER A 5 42.03 1.78 19.60
N GLY A 6 41.17 2.76 19.91
CA GLY A 6 39.72 2.60 19.97
C GLY A 6 39.14 2.51 18.56
N GLY A 7 38.99 1.29 18.05
CA GLY A 7 38.31 1.04 16.78
C GLY A 7 36.86 1.52 16.82
N LYS A 8 36.55 2.56 16.03
CA LYS A 8 35.16 3.01 15.78
C LYS A 8 34.36 1.85 15.18
N ARG A 9 33.43 1.29 15.96
CA ARG A 9 32.40 0.39 15.45
C ARG A 9 31.61 1.12 14.37
N LYS A 10 31.76 0.70 13.11
CA LYS A 10 30.93 1.17 11.99
C LYS A 10 29.46 0.91 12.37
N SER A 11 28.67 1.96 12.53
CA SER A 11 27.24 1.80 12.78
C SER A 11 26.63 1.12 11.56
N ARG A 12 25.85 0.04 11.78
CA ARG A 12 25.04 -0.55 10.72
C ARG A 12 24.06 0.54 10.28
N LYS A 13 24.06 0.91 8.99
CA LYS A 13 23.03 1.80 8.41
C LYS A 13 21.66 1.23 8.82
N ALA A 14 20.86 2.03 9.53
CA ALA A 14 19.52 1.64 9.92
C ALA A 14 18.68 1.37 8.66
N ALA A 15 17.86 0.33 8.70
CA ALA A 15 16.95 0.03 7.60
C ALA A 15 15.98 1.21 7.39
N PRO A 16 15.54 1.46 6.14
CA PRO A 16 14.58 2.51 5.83
C PRO A 16 13.33 2.43 6.71
N ARG A 17 12.90 3.57 7.27
CA ARG A 17 11.65 3.65 8.04
C ARG A 17 10.47 3.76 7.09
N LEU A 18 10.05 2.63 6.53
CA LEU A 18 8.85 2.57 5.70
C LEU A 18 7.58 2.57 6.57
N PRO A 19 6.52 3.28 6.17
CA PRO A 19 5.21 3.13 6.79
C PRO A 19 4.69 1.68 6.69
N PRO A 20 3.79 1.26 7.59
CA PRO A 20 3.19 -0.07 7.52
C PRO A 20 2.44 -0.30 6.20
N ILE A 21 2.67 -1.47 5.59
CA ILE A 21 1.83 -1.94 4.48
C ILE A 21 0.55 -2.52 5.07
N VAL A 22 -0.60 -2.11 4.54
CA VAL A 22 -1.92 -2.53 5.00
C VAL A 22 -2.81 -2.96 3.83
N LEU A 23 -3.68 -3.92 4.09
CA LEU A 23 -4.90 -4.20 3.32
C LEU A 23 -6.08 -3.63 4.11
N ILE A 24 -6.85 -2.75 3.49
CA ILE A 24 -8.05 -2.13 4.07
C ILE A 24 -9.26 -2.60 3.28
N GLN A 25 -10.22 -3.18 3.98
CA GLN A 25 -11.57 -3.43 3.48
C GLN A 25 -12.46 -2.28 3.96
N TRP A 26 -13.19 -1.68 3.05
CA TRP A 26 -14.07 -0.54 3.33
C TRP A 26 -15.25 -0.49 2.37
N GLU A 27 -16.31 0.20 2.76
CA GLU A 27 -17.51 0.40 1.96
C GLU A 27 -17.47 1.77 1.27
N ASP A 28 -17.80 1.82 -0.02
CA ASP A 28 -17.99 3.07 -0.76
C ASP A 28 -19.36 3.08 -1.44
N SER A 29 -19.86 4.26 -1.79
CA SER A 29 -20.97 4.36 -2.72
C SER A 29 -20.54 3.80 -4.06
N ALA A 30 -21.29 2.84 -4.62
CA ALA A 30 -21.13 2.55 -6.03
C ALA A 30 -21.52 3.76 -6.88
N GLN A 31 -21.21 3.71 -8.17
CA GLN A 31 -21.49 4.80 -9.10
C GLN A 31 -22.93 5.26 -8.97
N ALA A 32 -23.11 6.56 -8.72
CA ALA A 32 -24.42 7.17 -8.65
C ALA A 32 -25.18 6.96 -9.97
N ALA A 33 -26.49 6.68 -9.88
CA ALA A 33 -27.33 6.62 -11.07
C ALA A 33 -27.30 7.99 -11.77
N ALA A 34 -27.09 7.98 -13.09
CA ALA A 34 -27.03 9.21 -13.88
C ALA A 34 -28.43 9.79 -14.19
N GLU A 35 -29.45 8.97 -14.08
CA GLU A 35 -30.83 9.27 -14.49
C GLU A 35 -31.68 9.71 -13.30
N TRP A 36 -32.60 10.65 -13.52
CA TRP A 36 -33.64 10.96 -12.54
C TRP A 36 -34.63 9.79 -12.49
N GLN A 37 -34.95 9.33 -11.28
CA GLN A 37 -35.88 8.24 -11.04
C GLN A 37 -37.03 8.71 -10.15
N TRP A 38 -38.24 8.20 -10.41
CA TRP A 38 -39.34 8.36 -9.47
C TRP A 38 -39.01 7.63 -8.15
N LEU A 39 -39.40 8.21 -7.01
CA LEU A 39 -38.99 7.73 -5.68
C LEU A 39 -39.40 6.28 -5.40
N ASP A 40 -40.56 5.87 -5.90
CA ASP A 40 -41.09 4.51 -5.81
C ASP A 40 -40.36 3.50 -6.73
N GLN A 41 -39.55 4.01 -7.66
CA GLN A 41 -38.79 3.23 -8.63
C GLN A 41 -37.28 3.21 -8.32
N VAL A 42 -36.83 3.93 -7.29
CA VAL A 42 -35.41 3.98 -6.91
C VAL A 42 -34.94 2.58 -6.51
N ARG A 43 -34.17 1.96 -7.40
CA ARG A 43 -33.30 0.83 -7.08
C ARG A 43 -31.90 1.39 -7.00
N GLY A 44 -31.62 2.04 -5.86
CA GLY A 44 -30.37 2.77 -5.66
C GLY A 44 -29.14 1.89 -5.87
N PRO A 45 -27.99 2.50 -6.22
CA PRO A 45 -26.74 1.75 -6.38
C PRO A 45 -26.41 1.02 -5.07
N SER A 46 -26.00 -0.24 -5.19
CA SER A 46 -25.56 -1.02 -4.03
C SER A 46 -24.30 -0.41 -3.42
N ILE A 47 -24.10 -0.59 -2.11
CA ILE A 47 -22.80 -0.29 -1.49
C ILE A 47 -21.74 -1.21 -2.11
N ALA A 48 -20.58 -0.64 -2.47
CA ALA A 48 -19.46 -1.39 -3.02
C ALA A 48 -18.49 -1.78 -1.91
N ASP A 49 -18.13 -3.07 -1.84
CA ASP A 49 -17.03 -3.56 -1.01
C ASP A 49 -15.70 -3.27 -1.70
N CYS A 50 -14.98 -2.28 -1.17
CA CYS A 50 -13.70 -1.84 -1.66
C CYS A 50 -12.55 -2.49 -0.87
N TYR A 51 -11.49 -2.85 -1.59
CA TYR A 51 -10.24 -3.36 -1.02
C TYR A 51 -9.08 -2.51 -1.51
N THR A 52 -8.33 -1.94 -0.57
CA THR A 52 -7.17 -1.10 -0.87
C THR A 52 -5.93 -1.67 -0.19
N VAL A 53 -4.86 -1.89 -0.95
CA VAL A 53 -3.54 -2.25 -0.44
C VAL A 53 -2.58 -1.09 -0.65
N GLY A 54 -1.83 -0.72 0.37
CA GLY A 54 -0.78 0.29 0.24
C GLY A 54 -0.11 0.63 1.57
N PHE A 55 0.60 1.75 1.59
CA PHE A 55 1.33 2.24 2.76
C PHE A 55 0.44 3.18 3.58
N LEU A 56 0.20 2.85 4.85
CA LEU A 56 -0.57 3.70 5.76
C LEU A 56 0.28 4.92 6.17
N ILE A 57 0.06 6.06 5.51
CA ILE A 57 0.86 7.28 5.71
C ILE A 57 0.27 8.22 6.77
N ALA A 58 -1.04 8.13 7.02
CA ALA A 58 -1.69 8.87 8.10
C ALA A 58 -2.95 8.13 8.58
N ARG A 59 -3.31 8.32 9.85
CA ARG A 59 -4.56 7.83 10.42
C ARG A 59 -5.01 8.78 11.53
N ASP A 60 -6.26 9.20 11.44
CA ASP A 60 -6.93 9.91 12.53
C ASP A 60 -8.34 9.33 12.76
N ARG A 61 -9.19 10.08 13.48
CA ARG A 61 -10.57 9.64 13.81
C ARG A 61 -11.52 9.74 12.62
N ARG A 62 -11.19 10.52 11.60
CA ARG A 62 -12.03 10.80 10.43
C ARG A 62 -11.62 9.94 9.24
N GLU A 63 -10.32 9.70 9.05
CA GLU A 63 -9.84 9.02 7.85
C GLU A 63 -8.54 8.23 8.04
N LEU A 64 -8.33 7.28 7.13
CA LEU A 64 -7.08 6.60 6.89
C LEU A 64 -6.55 7.05 5.52
N LYS A 65 -5.30 7.51 5.47
CA LYS A 65 -4.61 7.85 4.21
C LYS A 65 -3.64 6.76 3.83
N VAL A 66 -3.83 6.22 2.64
CA VAL A 66 -2.99 5.16 2.07
C VAL A 66 -2.33 5.67 0.80
N ALA A 67 -1.02 5.52 0.68
CA ALA A 67 -0.30 5.75 -0.57
C ALA A 67 -0.06 4.42 -1.28
N ILE A 68 -0.31 4.36 -2.58
CA ILE A 68 0.00 3.18 -3.40
C ILE A 68 1.51 3.07 -3.65
N ASN A 69 2.17 4.20 -3.91
CA ASN A 69 3.60 4.24 -4.22
C ASN A 69 4.34 5.17 -3.24
N LEU A 70 5.57 4.80 -2.90
CA LEU A 70 6.52 5.64 -2.16
C LEU A 70 7.79 5.88 -2.99
N GLY A 71 8.23 7.12 -3.07
CA GLY A 71 9.55 7.49 -3.59
C GLY A 71 10.54 7.64 -2.44
N LEU A 72 11.66 6.91 -2.52
CA LEU A 72 12.72 6.97 -1.51
C LEU A 72 13.79 7.97 -1.93
N ARG A 73 14.23 8.83 -0.99
CA ARG A 73 15.46 9.60 -1.12
C ARG A 73 16.44 9.10 -0.05
N GLY A 74 17.43 8.33 -0.47
CA GLY A 74 18.30 7.62 0.47
C GLY A 74 17.56 6.50 1.20
N ALA A 75 17.45 6.60 2.53
CA ALA A 75 16.78 5.60 3.37
C ALA A 75 15.41 6.06 3.89
N GLU A 76 14.92 7.23 3.46
CA GLU A 76 13.64 7.77 3.94
C GLU A 76 12.63 7.84 2.80
N ALA A 77 11.36 7.57 3.12
CA ALA A 77 10.25 7.74 2.21
C ALA A 77 9.82 9.22 2.21
N GLU A 78 10.32 9.98 1.23
CA GLU A 78 10.07 11.43 1.14
C GLU A 78 8.90 11.78 0.20
N GLN A 79 8.51 10.87 -0.69
CA GLN A 79 7.47 11.11 -1.69
C GLN A 79 6.40 10.02 -1.67
N ALA A 80 5.17 10.39 -1.99
CA ALA A 80 4.03 9.46 -2.09
C ALA A 80 3.19 9.77 -3.33
N ALA A 81 2.65 8.73 -3.97
CA ALA A 81 1.72 8.86 -5.09
C ALA A 81 0.58 7.84 -4.99
N GLY A 82 -0.55 8.17 -5.63
CA GLY A 82 -1.79 7.39 -5.51
C GLY A 82 -2.30 7.42 -4.07
N ILE A 83 -2.54 8.62 -3.53
CA ILE A 83 -3.06 8.76 -2.16
C ILE A 83 -4.57 8.56 -2.19
N VAL A 84 -5.06 7.62 -1.38
CA VAL A 84 -6.48 7.38 -1.13
C VAL A 84 -6.78 7.78 0.31
N ALA A 85 -7.77 8.64 0.49
CA ALA A 85 -8.32 8.99 1.80
C ALA A 85 -9.62 8.19 2.00
N ILE A 86 -9.60 7.29 2.98
CA ILE A 86 -10.72 6.39 3.28
C ILE A 86 -11.38 6.88 4.57
N PRO A 87 -12.67 7.28 4.55
CA PRO A 87 -13.39 7.64 5.76
C PRO A 87 -13.36 6.51 6.78
N ALA A 88 -12.96 6.81 8.02
CA ALA A 88 -12.81 5.82 9.08
C ALA A 88 -14.12 5.09 9.40
N ALA A 89 -15.26 5.76 9.22
CA ALA A 89 -16.60 5.18 9.41
C ALA A 89 -16.93 4.10 8.37
N CYS A 90 -16.35 4.17 7.17
CA CYS A 90 -16.54 3.19 6.10
C CYS A 90 -15.61 1.98 6.22
N VAL A 91 -14.58 2.04 7.08
CA VAL A 91 -13.61 0.96 7.22
C VAL A 91 -14.23 -0.22 7.96
N ARG A 92 -14.20 -1.39 7.32
CA ARG A 92 -14.69 -2.65 7.89
C ARG A 92 -13.56 -3.45 8.51
N ARG A 93 -12.37 -3.43 7.91
CA ARG A 93 -11.21 -4.18 8.40
C ARG A 93 -9.89 -3.58 7.95
N VAL A 94 -8.89 -3.64 8.83
CA VAL A 94 -7.50 -3.27 8.51
C VAL A 94 -6.58 -4.42 8.87
N VAL A 95 -5.80 -4.90 7.91
CA VAL A 95 -4.82 -5.98 8.10
C VAL A 95 -3.43 -5.45 7.78
N ARG A 96 -2.51 -5.55 8.73
CA ARG A 96 -1.10 -5.22 8.48
C ARG A 96 -0.43 -6.36 7.73
N LEU A 97 0.16 -6.06 6.58
CA LEU A 97 0.88 -7.02 5.76
C LEU A 97 2.36 -7.06 6.15
N ARG A 98 2.99 -8.22 5.94
CA ARG A 98 4.42 -8.42 6.15
C ARG A 98 5.05 -8.82 4.84
N LEU A 99 6.22 -8.27 4.55
CA LEU A 99 7.04 -8.74 3.43
C LEU A 99 7.56 -10.13 3.78
N SER A 100 7.40 -11.09 2.87
CA SER A 100 8.04 -12.39 3.01
C SER A 100 9.54 -12.21 2.86
N SER A 101 10.33 -12.82 3.74
CA SER A 101 11.79 -12.89 3.60
C SER A 101 12.23 -13.86 2.49
N SER A 102 11.32 -14.69 1.99
CA SER A 102 11.58 -15.57 0.86
C SER A 102 11.56 -14.76 -0.43
N PRO A 103 12.57 -14.93 -1.32
CA PRO A 103 12.49 -14.35 -2.64
C PRO A 103 11.27 -14.93 -3.37
N PRO A 104 10.52 -14.12 -4.12
CA PRO A 104 9.46 -14.61 -4.99
C PRO A 104 10.08 -15.53 -6.06
N SER A 105 9.53 -16.73 -6.20
CA SER A 105 9.89 -17.64 -7.29
C SER A 105 9.24 -17.13 -8.58
N PHE A 106 9.87 -16.18 -9.25
CA PHE A 106 9.48 -15.84 -10.62
C PHE A 106 10.10 -16.87 -11.56
N SER A 107 9.35 -17.91 -11.91
CA SER A 107 9.71 -18.76 -13.03
C SER A 107 9.65 -17.90 -14.30
N ARG A 108 10.79 -17.61 -14.90
CA ARG A 108 10.83 -17.04 -16.25
C ARG A 108 10.06 -17.99 -17.17
N PRO A 109 9.11 -17.51 -17.99
CA PRO A 109 8.60 -18.35 -19.07
C PRO A 109 9.80 -18.81 -19.90
N ALA A 110 9.88 -20.12 -20.15
CA ALA A 110 10.93 -20.69 -20.98
C ALA A 110 10.91 -19.93 -22.31
N SER A 111 12.04 -19.33 -22.69
CA SER A 111 12.19 -18.75 -24.02
C SER A 111 11.96 -19.88 -25.00
N SER A 112 10.81 -19.89 -25.68
CA SER A 112 10.61 -20.73 -26.86
C SER A 112 11.59 -20.21 -27.90
N GLY A 113 12.77 -20.82 -27.93
CA GLY A 113 13.76 -20.58 -28.97
C GLY A 113 13.12 -20.90 -30.30
N ARG A 114 12.79 -19.87 -31.08
CA ARG A 114 12.54 -20.06 -32.50
C ARG A 114 13.87 -19.85 -33.20
N ALA A 115 14.60 -20.95 -33.32
CA ALA A 115 15.70 -21.07 -34.26
C ALA A 115 15.12 -21.11 -35.69
N ALA A 116 15.85 -20.40 -36.57
CA ALA A 116 15.93 -20.57 -38.02
C ALA A 116 14.70 -20.26 -38.90
N GLY A 117 15.03 -19.59 -40.01
CA GLY A 117 14.18 -19.19 -41.12
C GLY A 117 14.84 -18.04 -41.85
#